data_AF-A0A3C1S2U4-F1
#
_entry.id   AF-A0A3C1S2U4-F1
#
_cell.length_a   1.000
_cell.length_b   1.000
_cell.length_c   1.000
_cell.angle_alpha   90.00
_cell.angle_beta   90.00
_cell.angle_gamma   90.00
#
_symmetry.space_group_name_H-M   'P 1'
#
loop_
_entity.id
_entity.type
_entity.pdbx_description
1 polymer ?
#
loop_
_entity_poly.entity_id
_entity_poly.type
_entity_poly.pdbx_seq_one_letter_code
_entity_poly.pdbx_strand_id
1 'polypeptide(L)' 'LENKHILLLDDVITTGGTLISCSEELLKVKNIKISICTIAYTEKG' A
#
# COMPACT_ATOMS: atom_id res chain seq x y z
N LEU A 1 -6.97 14.12 1.35
CA LEU A 1 -6.09 13.24 0.55
C LEU A 1 -6.41 13.27 -0.95
N GLU A 2 -7.49 13.94 -1.38
CA GLU A 2 -7.82 14.05 -2.81
C GLU A 2 -6.68 14.65 -3.63
N ASN A 3 -6.50 14.14 -4.85
CA ASN A 3 -5.46 14.56 -5.78
C ASN A 3 -4.03 14.45 -5.22
N LYS A 4 -3.81 13.60 -4.20
CA LYS A 4 -2.47 13.35 -3.63
C LYS A 4 -1.89 12.03 -4.11
N HIS A 5 -0.56 11.98 -4.15
CA HIS A 5 0.19 10.74 -4.32
C HIS A 5 0.82 10.38 -2.98
N ILE A 6 0.46 9.21 -2.45
CA ILE A 6 0.97 8.67 -1.18
C ILE A 6 1.94 7.53 -1.46
N LEU A 7 3.05 7.51 -0.74
CA LEU A 7 3.97 6.38 -0.66
C LEU A 7 3.73 5.66 0.67
N LEU A 8 3.25 4.42 0.61
CA LEU A 8 3.17 3.52 1.76
C LEU A 8 4.52 2.82 1.91
N LEU A 9 5.11 2.92 3.10
CA LEU A 9 6.39 2.31 3.44
C LEU A 9 6.14 1.22 4.47
N ASP A 10 6.71 0.04 4.23
CA ASP A 10 6.66 -1.10 5.15
C ASP A 10 8.03 -1.78 5.19
N ASP A 11 8.44 -2.35 6.33
CA ASP A 11 9.74 -2.99 6.45
C ASP A 11 9.79 -4.32 5.68
N VAL A 12 8.89 -5.25 5.97
CA VAL A 12 8.77 -6.55 5.31
C VAL A 12 7.30 -6.88 5.01
N ILE A 13 6.98 -7.02 3.72
CA ILE A 13 5.67 -7.50 3.29
C ILE A 13 5.61 -9.02 3.43
N THR A 14 4.75 -9.54 4.31
CA THR A 14 4.52 -11.00 4.40
C THR A 14 3.43 -11.45 3.44
N THR A 15 2.17 -11.43 3.83
CA THR A 15 1.02 -11.76 2.96
C THR A 15 0.49 -10.56 2.18
N GLY A 16 0.98 -9.35 2.49
CA GLY A 16 0.43 -8.11 1.94
C GLY A 16 -0.94 -7.71 2.46
N GLY A 17 -1.58 -8.51 3.33
CA GLY A 17 -2.97 -8.28 3.77
C GLY A 17 -3.22 -6.91 4.39
N THR A 18 -2.29 -6.43 5.24
CA THR A 18 -2.37 -5.10 5.87
C THR A 18 -2.26 -3.97 4.85
N LEU A 19 -1.33 -4.08 3.89
CA LEU A 19 -1.16 -3.06 2.84
C LEU A 19 -2.33 -3.04 1.87
N ILE A 20 -2.93 -4.21 1.58
CA ILE A 20 -4.13 -4.31 0.74
C ILE A 20 -5.30 -3.60 1.41
N SER A 21 -5.63 -3.94 2.66
CA SER A 21 -6.77 -3.33 3.35
C SER A 21 -6.60 -1.82 3.55
N CYS A 22 -5.39 -1.36 3.88
CA CYS A 22 -5.09 0.08 3.92
C CYS A 22 -5.23 0.74 2.55
N SER A 23 -4.72 0.11 1.49
CA SER A 23 -4.80 0.67 0.13
C SER A 23 -6.25 0.74 -0.36
N GLU A 24 -7.07 -0.28 -0.10
CA GLU A 24 -8.49 -0.30 -0.46
C GLU A 24 -9.27 0.86 0.19
N GLU A 25 -9.00 1.15 1.46
CA GLU A 25 -9.64 2.28 2.13
C GLU A 25 -9.17 3.61 1.54
N LEU A 26 -7.87 3.75 1.25
CA LEU A 26 -7.30 4.94 0.65
C LEU A 26 -7.83 5.18 -0.76
N LEU A 27 -8.06 4.13 -1.56
CA LEU A 27 -8.58 4.20 -2.93
C LEU A 27 -10.01 4.75 -3.02
N LYS A 28 -10.76 4.81 -1.90
CA LYS A 28 -12.06 5.49 -1.85
C LYS A 28 -11.93 7.01 -2.00
N VAL A 29 -10.74 7.56 -1.80
CA VAL A 29 -10.46 8.99 -1.96
C VAL A 29 -10.34 9.35 -3.44
N LYS A 30 -11.04 10.40 -3.86
CA LYS A 30 -11.05 10.84 -5.26
C LYS A 30 -9.64 11.22 -5.76
N ASN A 31 -9.30 10.67 -6.93
CA ASN A 31 -8.07 10.97 -7.67
C ASN A 31 -6.78 10.81 -6.83
N ILE A 32 -6.76 9.83 -5.93
CA ILE A 32 -5.57 9.47 -5.16
C ILE A 32 -4.67 8.52 -5.95
N LYS A 33 -3.36 8.66 -5.80
CA LYS A 33 -2.36 7.72 -6.31
C LYS A 33 -1.63 7.10 -5.13
N ILE A 34 -1.40 5.79 -5.19
CA ILE A 34 -0.70 5.06 -4.14
C ILE A 34 0.49 4.34 -4.76
N SER A 35 1.65 4.44 -4.12
CA SER A 35 2.82 3.61 -4.40
C SER A 35 3.22 2.90 -3.11
N ILE A 36 3.78 1.71 -3.23
CA ILE A 36 4.24 0.90 -2.08
C ILE A 36 5.74 0.72 -2.25
N CYS A 37 6.49 0.92 -1.16
CA CYS A 37 7.92 0.63 -1.08
C CYS A 37 8.18 -0.21 0.17
N THR A 38 8.91 -1.31 -0.01
CA THR A 38 9.30 -2.18 1.09
C THR A 38 10.74 -2.67 0.93
N ILE A 39 11.39 -3.02 2.04
CA ILE A 39 12.76 -3.51 2.04
C ILE A 39 12.81 -4.99 1.66
N ALA A 40 11.80 -5.78 2.05
CA ALA A 40 11.69 -7.18 1.68
C ALA A 40 10.23 -7.64 1.51
N TYR A 41 10.02 -8.71 0.75
CA TYR A 41 8.73 -9.39 0.66
C TYR A 41 8.90 -10.90 0.84
N THR A 42 7.92 -11.54 1.45
CA THR A 42 7.87 -13.00 1.63
C THR A 42 6.87 -13.57 0.64
N GLU A 43 7.35 -14.36 -0.32
CA GLU A 43 6.49 -15.08 -1.24
C GLU A 43 6.16 -16.45 -0.65
N LYS A 44 4.87 -16.78 -0.49
CA LYS A 44 4.47 -18.16 -0.18
C LYS A 44 4.51 -18.94 -1.49
N GLY A 45 5.57 -19.74 -1.66
CA GLY A 45 5.62 -20.82 -2.65
C GLY A 45 4.69 -21.97 -2.29
#